data_AF-A0AAN6EBE8-F1
#
_entry.id   AF-A0AAN6EBE8-F1
#
_cell.length_a   1.000
_cell.length_b   1.000
_cell.length_c   1.000
_cell.angle_alpha   90.00
_cell.angle_beta   90.00
_cell.angle_gamma   90.00
#
_symmetry.space_group_name_H-M   'P 1'
#
loop_
_entity.id
_entity.type
_entity.pdbx_description
1 polymer ?
#
loop_
_entity_poly.entity_id
_entity_poly.type
_entity_poly.pdbx_seq_one_letter_code
_entity_poly.pdbx_strand_id
1 'polypeptide(L)'
;RNQDVAAAAYDAFNALYCTPQNLHISAVVEQHMLNKDDMQSVFRGYWAGCALAQSAQTFDMGGRTMLGIFGGAFGCSSGVQSMRIVQLLLDVYAPLISNYFALMSRFLARECQDEYIVHLFPLGYNVAKWAASDNEMPGAEYLNSPAVSMPLQGLVQLLRVAILAKSSGLSIGQLLKQFTGKVSNLDSTLKLMTHN
;
A
#
# COMPACT_ATOMS: atom_id res chain seq x y z
N ARG A 1 -19.42 -21.53 -1.78
CA ARG A 1 -18.16 -21.58 -1.01
C ARG A 1 -18.53 -21.24 0.43
N ASN A 2 -18.30 -22.13 1.40
CA ASN A 2 -18.89 -22.03 2.73
C ASN A 2 -18.08 -21.03 3.59
N GLN A 3 -18.64 -19.82 3.83
CA GLN A 3 -17.97 -18.76 4.58
C GLN A 3 -17.66 -19.18 6.03
N ASP A 4 -18.52 -20.02 6.61
CA ASP A 4 -18.36 -20.53 7.97
C ASP A 4 -17.12 -21.42 8.10
N VAL A 5 -16.82 -22.22 7.07
CA VAL A 5 -15.61 -23.06 7.03
C VAL A 5 -14.35 -22.20 6.90
N ALA A 6 -14.41 -21.11 6.14
CA ALA A 6 -13.28 -20.20 5.99
C ALA A 6 -13.00 -19.42 7.29
N ALA A 7 -14.04 -19.00 8.01
CA ALA A 7 -13.91 -18.39 9.33
C ALA A 7 -13.33 -19.37 10.36
N ALA A 8 -13.85 -20.60 10.42
CA ALA A 8 -13.34 -21.63 11.31
C ALA A 8 -11.87 -22.00 11.01
N ALA A 9 -11.49 -22.05 9.73
CA ALA A 9 -10.10 -22.28 9.33
C ALA A 9 -9.18 -21.11 9.75
N TYR A 10 -9.67 -19.87 9.64
CA TYR A 10 -8.95 -18.69 10.12
C TYR A 10 -8.76 -18.71 11.64
N ASP A 11 -9.78 -19.07 12.41
CA ASP A 11 -9.70 -19.18 13.86
C ASP A 11 -8.71 -20.26 14.30
N ALA A 12 -8.74 -21.44 13.64
CA ALA A 12 -7.79 -22.51 13.88
C ALA A 12 -6.35 -22.08 13.54
N PHE A 13 -6.16 -21.38 12.42
CA PHE A 13 -4.86 -20.84 12.02
C PHE A 13 -4.32 -19.85 13.07
N ASN A 14 -5.15 -18.91 13.54
CA ASN A 14 -4.77 -17.97 14.58
C ASN A 14 -4.38 -18.66 15.88
N ALA A 15 -5.16 -19.67 16.30
CA ALA A 15 -4.87 -20.42 17.52
C ALA A 15 -3.54 -21.20 17.45
N LEU A 16 -3.16 -21.67 16.27
CA LEU A 16 -1.92 -22.44 16.04
C LEU A 16 -0.69 -21.55 15.88
N TYR A 17 -0.79 -20.45 15.14
CA TYR A 17 0.37 -19.69 14.69
C TYR A 17 0.48 -18.28 15.28
N CYS A 18 -0.64 -17.64 15.62
CA CYS A 18 -0.66 -16.27 16.17
C CYS A 18 -0.72 -16.29 17.70
N THR A 19 0.34 -16.80 18.33
CA THR A 19 0.48 -16.90 19.80
C THR A 19 0.90 -15.56 20.42
N PRO A 20 0.89 -15.40 21.76
CA PRO A 20 1.40 -14.20 22.42
C PRO A 20 2.87 -13.87 22.13
N GLN A 21 3.67 -14.82 21.63
CA GLN A 21 5.03 -14.57 21.14
C GLN A 21 5.08 -14.17 19.66
N ASN A 22 4.05 -14.53 18.89
CA ASN A 22 3.89 -14.26 17.45
C ASN A 22 2.57 -13.54 17.19
N LEU A 23 2.37 -12.38 17.81
CA LEU A 23 1.12 -11.62 17.66
C LEU A 23 0.80 -11.27 16.19
N HIS A 24 1.78 -11.37 15.28
CA HIS A 24 1.65 -10.92 13.91
C HIS A 24 2.00 -12.00 12.91
N ILE A 25 1.21 -12.04 11.84
CA ILE A 25 1.44 -12.91 10.68
C ILE A 25 2.84 -12.71 10.09
N SER A 26 3.44 -11.51 10.20
CA SER A 26 4.83 -11.25 9.78
C SER A 26 5.86 -12.04 10.59
N ALA A 27 5.66 -12.23 11.90
CA ALA A 27 6.54 -13.03 12.74
C ALA A 27 6.45 -14.52 12.37
N VAL A 28 5.24 -14.99 12.02
CA VAL A 28 5.01 -16.36 11.53
C VAL A 28 5.76 -16.59 10.22
N VAL A 29 5.66 -15.65 9.27
CA VAL A 29 6.35 -15.72 7.99
C VAL A 29 7.88 -15.76 8.17
N GLU A 30 8.42 -14.90 9.03
CA GLU A 30 9.87 -14.83 9.30
C GLU A 30 10.38 -16.11 9.95
N GLN A 31 9.66 -16.66 10.94
CA GLN A 31 10.04 -17.91 11.60
C GLN A 31 10.05 -19.12 10.67
N HIS A 32 9.13 -19.16 9.71
CA HIS A 32 9.02 -20.25 8.76
C HIS A 32 9.90 -20.07 7.51
N MET A 33 10.67 -18.97 7.42
CA MET A 33 11.56 -18.66 6.29
C MET A 33 10.88 -18.86 4.93
N LEU A 34 9.61 -18.45 4.83
CA LEU A 34 8.82 -18.66 3.62
C LEU A 34 9.45 -17.90 2.44
N ASN A 35 9.40 -18.51 1.25
CA ASN A 35 9.74 -17.78 0.04
C ASN A 35 8.70 -16.68 -0.23
N LYS A 36 9.00 -15.81 -1.20
CA LYS A 36 8.16 -14.64 -1.52
C LYS A 36 6.72 -15.01 -1.89
N ASP A 37 6.53 -16.09 -2.64
CA ASP A 37 5.21 -16.48 -3.17
C ASP A 37 4.34 -17.13 -2.09
N ASP A 38 4.95 -17.93 -1.23
CA ASP A 38 4.31 -18.54 -0.06
C ASP A 38 3.94 -17.46 0.97
N MET A 39 4.86 -16.52 1.23
CA MET A 39 4.61 -15.36 2.09
C MET A 39 3.39 -14.57 1.60
N GLN A 40 3.32 -14.23 0.32
CA GLN A 40 2.19 -13.49 -0.24
C GLN A 40 0.88 -14.28 -0.12
N SER A 41 0.92 -15.59 -0.34
CA SER A 41 -0.26 -16.46 -0.21
C SER A 41 -0.77 -16.51 1.23
N VAL A 42 0.13 -16.58 2.21
CA VAL A 42 -0.20 -16.52 3.63
C VAL A 42 -0.82 -15.16 3.99
N PHE A 43 -0.21 -14.04 3.57
CA PHE A 43 -0.79 -12.71 3.82
C PHE A 43 -2.17 -12.54 3.18
N ARG A 44 -2.35 -12.99 1.93
CA ARG A 44 -3.64 -12.97 1.22
C ARG A 44 -4.71 -13.74 1.99
N GLY A 45 -4.42 -14.98 2.36
CA GLY A 45 -5.35 -15.84 3.09
C GLY A 45 -5.70 -15.26 4.46
N TYR A 46 -4.69 -14.77 5.17
CA TYR A 46 -4.84 -14.18 6.49
C TYR A 46 -5.75 -12.94 6.48
N TRP A 47 -5.50 -11.96 5.60
CA TRP A 47 -6.32 -10.74 5.56
C TRP A 47 -7.73 -10.98 5.02
N ALA A 48 -7.91 -11.96 4.12
CA ALA A 48 -9.23 -12.41 3.72
C ALA A 48 -9.99 -13.02 4.91
N GLY A 49 -9.32 -13.86 5.72
CA GLY A 49 -9.88 -14.43 6.94
C GLY A 49 -10.25 -13.37 7.99
N CYS A 50 -9.36 -12.41 8.25
CA CYS A 50 -9.63 -11.28 9.14
C CYS A 50 -10.92 -10.52 8.75
N ALA A 51 -11.10 -10.27 7.46
CA ALA A 51 -12.26 -9.55 6.95
C ALA A 51 -13.57 -10.36 7.10
N LEU A 52 -13.51 -11.68 6.93
CA LEU A 52 -14.66 -12.57 7.14
C LEU A 52 -15.03 -12.69 8.62
N ALA A 53 -14.02 -12.82 9.49
CA ALA A 53 -14.20 -12.94 10.94
C ALA A 53 -14.50 -11.60 11.63
N GLN A 54 -14.43 -10.46 10.91
CA GLN A 54 -14.50 -9.11 11.47
C GLN A 54 -13.52 -8.90 12.64
N SER A 55 -12.41 -9.62 12.62
CA SER A 55 -11.39 -9.58 13.67
C SER A 55 -10.42 -8.45 13.39
N ALA A 56 -10.32 -7.50 14.32
CA ALA A 56 -9.31 -6.46 14.30
C ALA A 56 -8.07 -6.95 15.05
N GLN A 57 -7.10 -7.50 14.33
CA GLN A 57 -5.78 -7.70 14.91
C GLN A 57 -5.03 -6.38 14.93
N THR A 58 -4.49 -6.04 16.09
CA THR A 58 -3.73 -4.83 16.35
C THR A 58 -2.24 -5.15 16.38
N PHE A 59 -1.49 -4.62 15.40
CA PHE A 59 -0.04 -4.51 15.51
C PHE A 59 0.37 -3.61 16.68
N ASP A 60 1.02 -4.20 17.69
CA ASP A 60 1.62 -3.44 18.79
C ASP A 60 2.99 -2.91 18.33
N MET A 61 3.06 -1.60 18.16
CA MET A 61 4.28 -0.88 17.81
C MET A 61 5.29 -0.80 18.98
N GLY A 62 4.97 -1.39 20.14
CA GLY A 62 5.90 -1.66 21.24
C GLY A 62 6.40 -0.42 21.97
N GLY A 63 5.63 0.68 21.97
CA GLY A 63 6.01 1.95 22.59
C GLY A 63 7.27 2.59 22.00
N ARG A 64 7.75 2.10 20.85
CA ARG A 64 8.97 2.60 20.20
C ARG A 64 8.62 3.73 19.26
N THR A 65 9.44 4.75 19.33
CA THR A 65 9.44 5.86 18.38
C THR A 65 9.91 5.38 17.01
N MET A 66 9.13 5.66 15.98
CA MET A 66 9.48 5.34 14.60
C MET A 66 10.02 6.54 13.84
N LEU A 67 10.84 6.26 12.83
CA LEU A 67 11.21 7.23 11.78
C LEU A 67 10.51 6.82 10.47
N GLY A 68 9.73 7.73 9.90
CA GLY A 68 9.07 7.52 8.60
C GLY A 68 9.95 8.06 7.48
N ILE A 69 10.48 7.17 6.65
CA ILE A 69 11.28 7.53 5.48
C ILE A 69 10.46 7.27 4.21
N PHE A 70 10.20 8.33 3.46
CA PHE A 70 9.52 8.25 2.17
C PHE A 70 10.50 8.65 1.06
N GLY A 71 10.80 7.70 0.18
CA GLY A 71 11.67 7.93 -0.97
C GLY A 71 11.09 8.94 -1.97
N GLY A 72 11.95 9.50 -2.83
CA GLY A 72 11.56 10.42 -3.91
C GLY A 72 11.89 9.87 -5.30
N ALA A 73 11.60 10.67 -6.33
CA ALA A 73 11.72 10.30 -7.76
C ALA A 73 13.14 9.84 -8.17
N PHE A 74 14.18 10.27 -7.46
CA PHE A 74 15.55 9.84 -7.69
C PHE A 74 15.88 8.62 -6.83
N GLY A 75 15.73 7.43 -7.42
CA GLY A 75 16.21 6.17 -6.86
C GLY A 75 15.17 5.08 -6.60
N CYS A 76 13.88 5.28 -6.93
CA CYS A 76 12.85 4.25 -6.69
C CYS A 76 11.81 4.16 -7.80
N SER A 77 11.55 2.92 -8.26
CA SER A 77 10.45 2.43 -9.11
C SER A 77 9.90 3.40 -10.16
N SER A 78 10.16 3.07 -11.43
CA SER A 78 9.48 3.67 -12.58
C SER A 78 7.95 3.64 -12.44
N GLY A 79 7.21 4.42 -13.23
CA GLY A 79 5.74 4.40 -13.16
C GLY A 79 5.17 3.00 -13.39
N VAL A 80 5.79 2.21 -14.28
CA VAL A 80 5.47 0.79 -14.48
C VAL A 80 5.64 0.00 -13.18
N GLN A 81 6.79 0.15 -12.51
CA GLN A 81 7.04 -0.54 -11.24
C GLN A 81 6.07 -0.09 -10.14
N SER A 82 5.71 1.19 -10.11
CA SER A 82 4.71 1.72 -9.19
C SER A 82 3.34 1.07 -9.42
N MET A 83 2.92 0.90 -10.67
CA MET A 83 1.70 0.16 -11.02
C MET A 83 1.77 -1.31 -10.60
N ARG A 84 2.91 -1.99 -10.81
CA ARG A 84 3.10 -3.37 -10.34
C ARG A 84 3.00 -3.47 -8.82
N ILE A 85 3.52 -2.49 -8.09
CA ILE A 85 3.36 -2.42 -6.63
C ILE A 85 1.89 -2.20 -6.26
N VAL A 86 1.16 -1.32 -6.94
CA VAL A 86 -0.29 -1.13 -6.69
C VAL A 86 -1.05 -2.44 -6.87
N GLN A 87 -0.83 -3.14 -7.98
CA GLN A 87 -1.47 -4.44 -8.25
C GLN A 87 -1.14 -5.45 -7.15
N LEU A 88 0.13 -5.56 -6.74
CA LEU A 88 0.55 -6.44 -5.66
C LEU A 88 -0.10 -6.09 -4.32
N LEU A 89 -0.16 -4.80 -3.97
CA LEU A 89 -0.79 -4.37 -2.71
C LEU A 89 -2.29 -4.66 -2.72
N LEU A 90 -2.97 -4.49 -3.85
CA LEU A 90 -4.39 -4.83 -3.98
C LEU A 90 -4.62 -6.34 -3.92
N ASP A 91 -3.78 -7.13 -4.56
CA ASP A 91 -3.86 -8.59 -4.52
C ASP A 91 -3.71 -9.13 -3.09
N VAL A 92 -2.78 -8.57 -2.30
CA VAL A 92 -2.48 -9.03 -0.94
C VAL A 92 -3.38 -8.40 0.13
N TYR A 93 -3.63 -7.09 0.04
CA TYR A 93 -4.25 -6.30 1.10
C TYR A 93 -5.59 -5.67 0.68
N ALA A 94 -6.25 -6.17 -0.37
CA ALA A 94 -7.58 -5.70 -0.80
C ALA A 94 -8.55 -5.43 0.35
N PRO A 95 -8.73 -6.33 1.35
CA PRO A 95 -9.66 -6.08 2.44
C PRO A 95 -9.35 -4.83 3.26
N LEU A 96 -8.07 -4.42 3.33
CA LEU A 96 -7.64 -3.23 4.04
C LEU A 96 -7.77 -1.99 3.16
N ILE A 97 -7.37 -2.05 1.89
CA ILE A 97 -7.14 -0.84 1.09
C ILE A 97 -8.08 -0.60 -0.09
N SER A 98 -8.93 -1.55 -0.51
CA SER A 98 -9.73 -1.38 -1.75
C SER A 98 -10.60 -0.11 -1.76
N ASN A 99 -11.26 0.21 -0.64
CA ASN A 99 -12.06 1.45 -0.54
C ASN A 99 -11.19 2.71 -0.63
N TYR A 100 -10.04 2.70 0.05
CA TYR A 100 -9.12 3.84 0.03
C TYR A 100 -8.48 4.02 -1.35
N PHE A 101 -8.07 2.93 -2.00
CA PHE A 101 -7.58 2.93 -3.37
C PHE A 101 -8.62 3.47 -4.35
N ALA A 102 -9.87 3.01 -4.26
CA ALA A 102 -10.93 3.50 -5.13
C ALA A 102 -11.16 5.01 -4.98
N LEU A 103 -11.13 5.52 -3.74
CA LEU A 103 -11.25 6.96 -3.47
C LEU A 103 -10.08 7.75 -4.06
N MET A 104 -8.84 7.33 -3.80
CA MET A 104 -7.65 8.03 -4.30
C MET A 104 -7.54 7.96 -5.83
N SER A 105 -7.91 6.83 -6.42
CA SER A 105 -7.94 6.65 -7.87
C SER A 105 -8.94 7.60 -8.53
N ARG A 106 -10.16 7.72 -7.97
CA ARG A 106 -11.15 8.69 -8.45
C ARG A 106 -10.71 10.14 -8.26
N PHE A 107 -10.09 10.43 -7.13
CA PHE A 107 -9.53 11.76 -6.85
C PHE A 107 -8.49 12.13 -7.90
N LEU A 108 -7.45 11.31 -8.09
CA LEU A 108 -6.40 11.58 -9.08
C LEU A 108 -6.97 11.67 -10.50
N ALA A 109 -7.91 10.79 -10.87
CA ALA A 109 -8.55 10.85 -12.17
C ALA A 109 -9.28 12.18 -12.40
N ARG A 110 -9.92 12.75 -11.36
CA ARG A 110 -10.59 14.05 -11.42
C ARG A 110 -9.58 15.20 -11.51
N GLU A 111 -8.57 15.22 -10.65
CA GLU A 111 -7.60 16.32 -10.62
C GLU A 111 -6.79 16.40 -11.93
N CYS A 112 -6.51 15.27 -12.57
CA CYS A 112 -5.86 15.23 -13.88
C CYS A 112 -6.73 15.72 -15.05
N GLN A 113 -8.01 16.06 -14.82
CA GLN A 113 -8.88 16.70 -15.81
C GLN A 113 -8.94 18.23 -15.67
N ASP A 114 -8.14 18.81 -14.76
CA ASP A 114 -8.01 20.26 -14.64
C ASP A 114 -7.48 20.86 -15.95
N GLU A 115 -8.13 21.93 -16.42
CA GLU A 115 -7.89 22.55 -17.73
C GLU A 115 -6.43 22.99 -17.91
N TYR A 116 -5.72 23.33 -16.83
CA TYR A 116 -4.34 23.78 -16.88
C TYR A 116 -3.33 22.64 -17.06
N ILE A 117 -3.67 21.41 -16.67
CA ILE A 117 -2.72 20.28 -16.65
C ILE A 117 -3.18 19.05 -17.44
N VAL A 118 -4.42 19.01 -17.93
CA VAL A 118 -4.98 17.87 -18.68
C VAL A 118 -4.14 17.49 -19.90
N HIS A 119 -3.46 18.47 -20.52
CA HIS A 119 -2.56 18.25 -21.65
C HIS A 119 -1.33 17.38 -21.30
N LEU A 120 -0.96 17.28 -20.01
CA LEU A 120 0.09 16.39 -19.51
C LEU A 120 -0.37 14.93 -19.41
N PHE A 121 -1.68 14.67 -19.55
CA PHE A 121 -2.30 13.36 -19.40
C PHE A 121 -3.08 12.93 -20.67
N PRO A 122 -2.44 12.85 -21.85
CA PRO A 122 -3.12 12.51 -23.11
C PRO A 122 -3.82 11.14 -23.11
N LEU A 123 -3.41 10.21 -22.22
CA LEU A 123 -4.05 8.89 -22.05
C LEU A 123 -4.94 8.83 -20.81
N GLY A 124 -5.20 9.97 -20.17
CA GLY A 124 -5.92 10.08 -18.91
C GLY A 124 -5.14 9.53 -17.71
N TYR A 125 -5.76 9.57 -16.53
CA TYR A 125 -5.15 9.10 -15.29
C TYR A 125 -6.11 8.19 -14.51
N ASN A 126 -6.36 6.98 -15.03
CA ASN A 126 -7.31 6.02 -14.43
C ASN A 126 -6.59 4.80 -13.86
N VAL A 127 -5.99 4.99 -12.69
CA VAL A 127 -5.22 3.94 -11.99
C VAL A 127 -6.07 2.71 -11.67
N ALA A 128 -7.37 2.88 -11.39
CA ALA A 128 -8.27 1.76 -11.11
C ALA A 128 -8.45 0.87 -12.35
N LYS A 129 -8.60 1.48 -13.54
CA LYS A 129 -8.66 0.75 -14.80
C LYS A 129 -7.36 0.01 -15.08
N TRP A 130 -6.22 0.68 -14.90
CA TRP A 130 -4.89 0.12 -15.13
C TRP A 130 -4.56 -1.03 -14.16
N ALA A 131 -5.04 -0.96 -12.92
CA ALA A 131 -4.85 -2.00 -11.92
C ALA A 131 -5.74 -3.23 -12.16
N ALA A 132 -6.91 -3.06 -12.79
CA ALA A 132 -7.85 -4.14 -13.03
C ALA A 132 -7.42 -5.10 -14.15
N SER A 133 -6.66 -4.62 -15.13
CA SER A 133 -6.17 -5.45 -16.24
C SER A 133 -4.88 -4.89 -16.83
N ASP A 134 -3.91 -5.78 -17.07
CA ASP A 134 -2.66 -5.45 -17.75
C ASP A 134 -2.89 -4.92 -19.18
N ASN A 135 -3.99 -5.30 -19.83
CA ASN A 135 -4.35 -4.82 -21.17
C ASN A 135 -4.78 -3.34 -21.17
N GLU A 136 -5.20 -2.82 -20.01
CA GLU A 136 -5.63 -1.43 -19.84
C GLU A 136 -4.49 -0.52 -19.39
N MET A 137 -3.34 -1.11 -19.04
CA MET A 137 -2.17 -0.37 -18.57
C MET A 137 -1.50 0.35 -19.75
N PRO A 138 -1.27 1.68 -19.66
CA PRO A 138 -0.56 2.41 -20.71
C PRO A 138 0.87 1.92 -20.91
N GLY A 139 1.45 2.27 -22.06
CA GLY A 139 2.85 1.98 -22.37
C GLY A 139 3.83 2.58 -21.35
N ALA A 140 5.01 1.97 -21.26
CA ALA A 140 6.03 2.36 -20.29
C ALA A 140 6.47 3.82 -20.42
N GLU A 141 6.52 4.37 -21.64
CA GLU A 141 6.87 5.76 -21.90
C GLU A 141 5.91 6.73 -21.18
N TYR A 142 4.60 6.50 -21.32
CA TYR A 142 3.59 7.31 -20.65
C TYR A 142 3.67 7.19 -19.13
N LEU A 143 3.72 5.95 -18.62
CA LEU A 143 3.78 5.71 -17.18
C LEU A 143 5.02 6.30 -16.53
N ASN A 144 6.16 6.30 -17.23
CA ASN A 144 7.42 6.81 -16.71
C ASN A 144 7.58 8.31 -16.88
N SER A 145 6.66 8.99 -17.57
CA SER A 145 6.65 10.46 -17.59
C SER A 145 6.58 11.02 -16.17
N PRO A 146 7.27 12.13 -15.84
CA PRO A 146 7.25 12.70 -14.50
C PRO A 146 5.84 13.03 -14.00
N ALA A 147 4.99 13.57 -14.88
CA ALA A 147 3.61 13.95 -14.56
C ALA A 147 2.76 12.73 -14.11
N VAL A 148 3.01 11.55 -14.66
CA VAL A 148 2.28 10.32 -14.34
C VAL A 148 2.94 9.54 -13.20
N SER A 149 4.27 9.40 -13.24
CA SER A 149 5.01 8.57 -12.29
C SER A 149 5.04 9.16 -10.87
N MET A 150 5.14 10.49 -10.72
CA MET A 150 5.22 11.11 -9.38
C MET A 150 3.94 10.89 -8.57
N PRO A 151 2.72 11.15 -9.10
CA PRO A 151 1.50 10.86 -8.33
C PRO A 151 1.29 9.36 -8.11
N LEU A 152 1.75 8.47 -9.01
CA LEU A 152 1.72 7.02 -8.80
C LEU A 152 2.60 6.60 -7.61
N GLN A 153 3.80 7.16 -7.49
CA GLN A 153 4.68 6.91 -6.36
C GLN A 153 4.06 7.41 -5.05
N GLY A 154 3.47 8.61 -5.05
CA GLY A 154 2.72 9.13 -3.91
C GLY A 154 1.57 8.21 -3.50
N LEU A 155 0.81 7.68 -4.47
CA LEU A 155 -0.24 6.71 -4.21
C LEU A 155 0.30 5.43 -3.56
N VAL A 156 1.40 4.86 -4.07
CA VAL A 156 2.03 3.68 -3.47
C VAL A 156 2.42 3.92 -2.01
N GLN A 157 2.99 5.09 -1.71
CA GLN A 157 3.37 5.46 -0.34
C GLN A 157 2.14 5.55 0.56
N LEU A 158 1.08 6.22 0.09
CA LEU A 158 -0.18 6.34 0.82
C LEU A 158 -0.84 4.98 1.08
N LEU A 159 -0.83 4.07 0.11
CA LEU A 159 -1.35 2.72 0.28
C LEU A 159 -0.57 1.95 1.35
N ARG A 160 0.76 2.05 1.37
CA ARG A 160 1.59 1.40 2.41
C ARG A 160 1.31 1.95 3.81
N VAL A 161 1.16 3.26 3.94
CA VAL A 161 0.80 3.88 5.23
C VAL A 161 -0.60 3.46 5.66
N ALA A 162 -1.55 3.37 4.73
CA ALA A 162 -2.90 2.91 5.02
C ALA A 162 -2.93 1.44 5.46
N ILE A 163 -2.13 0.56 4.81
CA ILE A 163 -1.95 -0.83 5.23
C ILE A 163 -1.40 -0.86 6.66
N LEU A 164 -0.30 -0.15 6.92
CA LEU A 164 0.33 -0.10 8.24
C LEU A 164 -0.66 0.34 9.31
N ALA A 165 -1.34 1.47 9.12
CA ALA A 165 -2.32 1.99 10.08
C ALA A 165 -3.42 0.96 10.37
N LYS A 166 -4.00 0.36 9.32
CA LYS A 166 -5.08 -0.61 9.45
C LYS A 166 -4.62 -1.93 10.07
N SER A 167 -3.44 -2.43 9.73
CA SER A 167 -2.87 -3.63 10.35
C SER A 167 -2.47 -3.39 11.82
N SER A 168 -2.23 -2.13 12.20
CA SER A 168 -2.00 -1.74 13.59
C SER A 168 -3.27 -1.44 14.37
N GLY A 169 -4.46 -1.47 13.74
CA GLY A 169 -5.70 -1.00 14.34
C GLY A 169 -5.64 0.47 14.77
N LEU A 170 -4.76 1.26 14.16
CA LEU A 170 -4.60 2.68 14.42
C LEU A 170 -5.27 3.50 13.33
N SER A 171 -5.84 4.64 13.70
CA SER A 171 -6.09 5.71 12.72
C SER A 171 -4.77 6.27 12.20
N ILE A 172 -4.79 6.85 10.99
CA ILE A 172 -3.62 7.55 10.44
C ILE A 172 -3.11 8.61 11.43
N GLY A 173 -4.01 9.36 12.08
CA GLY A 173 -3.63 10.36 13.08
C GLY A 173 -2.90 9.75 14.29
N GLN A 174 -3.32 8.58 14.77
CA GLN A 174 -2.64 7.88 15.86
C GLN A 174 -1.29 7.31 15.41
N LEU A 175 -1.22 6.73 14.22
CA LEU A 175 0.02 6.23 13.64
C LEU A 175 1.05 7.38 13.50
N LEU A 176 0.60 8.55 13.02
CA LEU A 176 1.46 9.72 12.86
C LEU A 176 2.04 10.25 14.19
N LYS A 177 1.34 10.07 15.31
CA LYS A 177 1.84 10.46 16.64
C LYS A 177 2.99 9.56 17.13
N GLN A 178 3.17 8.39 16.53
CA GLN A 178 4.28 7.49 16.87
C GLN A 178 5.57 7.79 16.10
N PHE A 179 5.52 8.68 15.12
CA PHE A 179 6.70 9.12 14.38
C PHE A 179 7.29 10.40 15.01
N THR A 180 8.56 10.39 15.44
CA THR A 180 9.25 11.61 15.94
C THR A 180 9.79 12.51 14.84
N GLY A 181 9.75 12.06 13.59
CA GLY A 181 10.18 12.83 12.43
C GLY A 181 9.68 12.20 11.13
N LYS A 182 9.43 13.04 10.13
CA LYS A 182 9.11 12.62 8.76
C LYS A 182 10.22 13.16 7.87
N VAL A 183 10.99 12.29 7.25
CA VAL A 183 12.00 12.69 6.27
C VAL A 183 11.46 12.31 4.89
N SER A 184 11.21 13.34 4.07
CA SER A 184 10.87 13.15 2.66
C SER A 184 12.04 13.68 1.83
N ASN A 185 12.49 12.91 0.85
CA ASN A 185 13.60 13.34 -0.02
C ASN A 185 13.21 14.48 -0.98
N LEU A 186 11.93 14.87 -1.05
CA LEU A 186 11.48 16.06 -1.78
C LEU A 186 11.97 17.37 -1.12
N ASP A 187 12.06 17.39 0.22
CA ASP A 187 12.40 18.57 1.01
C ASP A 187 13.88 18.99 0.83
N SER A 188 14.73 18.01 0.48
CA SER A 188 16.15 18.24 0.17
C SER A 188 16.37 18.89 -1.20
N THR A 189 15.43 18.72 -2.14
CA THR A 189 15.58 19.20 -3.52
C THR A 189 15.08 20.64 -3.69
N LEU A 190 14.06 21.07 -2.94
CA LEU A 190 13.62 22.47 -2.94
C LEU A 190 14.72 23.43 -2.46
N LYS A 191 15.57 23.00 -1.52
CA LYS A 191 16.73 23.79 -1.07
C LYS A 191 17.88 23.86 -2.08
N LEU A 192 17.97 22.90 -3.00
CA LEU A 192 18.99 22.88 -4.06
C LEU A 192 18.56 23.66 -5.31
N MET A 193 17.26 23.90 -5.50
CA MET A 193 16.74 24.73 -6.61
C MET A 193 16.57 26.21 -6.24
N THR A 194 16.64 26.58 -4.97
CA THR A 194 16.64 28.00 -4.51
C THR A 194 18.05 28.60 -4.38
N HIS A 195 19.09 27.86 -4.79
CA HIS A 195 20.49 28.30 -4.82
C HIS A 195 21.16 28.05 -6.17
N ASN A 196 20.52 28.51 -7.25
CA ASN A 196 21.19 28.87 -8.50
C ASN A 196 20.57 30.13 -9.09
#